data_AF-A0A7V9UW72-F1
#
_entry.id   AF-A0A7V9UW72-F1
#
_cell.length_a   1.000
_cell.length_b   1.000
_cell.length_c   1.000
_cell.angle_alpha   90.00
_cell.angle_beta   90.00
_cell.angle_gamma   90.00
#
_symmetry.space_group_name_H-M   'P 1'
#
loop_
_entity.id
_entity.type
_entity.pdbx_description
1 polymer ?
#
loop_
_entity_poly.entity_id
_entity_poly.type
_entity_poly.pdbx_seq_one_letter_code
_entity_poly.pdbx_strand_id
1 'polypeptide(L)'
;MNFFSTNKQSVEATFREAVLNGQPPDKGLYFPEQIPVLSADFWRGFKNKSKEQIAFEVIKPYIGGTIPDETIFRICTETVNFDFPLVKITEAIATLELFHGATLAFKDVGARFMSRCLQYFSGEKSEKTIVIAATSGDTGGAVANGFFDVEGVEVVILYPQGKVS
;
A
#
# COMPACT_ATOMS: atom_id res chain seq x y z
N MET A 1 -7.91 -14.93 -3.36
CA MET A 1 -8.50 -13.97 -2.42
C MET A 1 -9.39 -13.06 -3.21
N ASN A 2 -10.67 -13.07 -2.89
CA ASN A 2 -11.63 -12.11 -3.42
C ASN A 2 -11.95 -11.03 -2.38
N PHE A 3 -12.42 -9.90 -2.88
CA PHE A 3 -12.84 -8.74 -2.11
C PHE A 3 -14.29 -8.41 -2.45
N PHE A 4 -15.14 -8.31 -1.44
CA PHE A 4 -16.53 -7.88 -1.60
C PHE A 4 -16.65 -6.39 -1.29
N SER A 5 -17.65 -5.71 -1.86
CA SER A 5 -18.00 -4.36 -1.41
C SER A 5 -18.69 -4.41 -0.05
N THR A 6 -18.34 -3.53 0.89
CA THR A 6 -19.03 -3.39 2.18
C THR A 6 -20.54 -3.15 2.04
N ASN A 7 -21.00 -2.61 0.92
CA ASN A 7 -22.43 -2.43 0.63
C ASN A 7 -23.10 -3.69 0.05
N LYS A 8 -22.30 -4.69 -0.37
CA LYS A 8 -22.72 -5.98 -0.93
C LYS A 8 -23.65 -5.86 -2.14
N GLN A 9 -23.51 -4.78 -2.92
CA GLN A 9 -24.30 -4.52 -4.13
C GLN A 9 -23.42 -4.50 -5.40
N SER A 10 -22.16 -4.90 -5.29
CA SER A 10 -21.21 -5.03 -6.39
C SER A 10 -20.69 -6.45 -6.50
N VAL A 11 -20.25 -6.82 -7.70
CA VAL A 11 -19.54 -8.08 -7.94
C VAL A 11 -18.24 -8.10 -7.13
N GLU A 12 -17.87 -9.28 -6.66
CA GLU A 12 -16.56 -9.49 -6.03
C GLU A 12 -15.42 -9.13 -6.97
N ALA A 13 -14.34 -8.62 -6.39
CA ALA A 13 -13.15 -8.21 -7.12
C ALA A 13 -11.93 -9.02 -6.66
N THR A 14 -11.06 -9.36 -7.60
CA THR A 14 -9.69 -9.76 -7.31
C THR A 14 -8.89 -8.60 -6.72
N PHE A 15 -7.71 -8.87 -6.13
CA PHE A 15 -6.81 -7.81 -5.66
C PHE A 15 -6.46 -6.79 -6.77
N ARG A 16 -6.20 -7.26 -8.00
CA ARG A 16 -5.93 -6.42 -9.17
C ARG A 16 -7.10 -5.46 -9.46
N GLU A 17 -8.32 -5.98 -9.50
CA GLU A 17 -9.52 -5.16 -9.74
C GLU A 17 -9.77 -4.18 -8.61
N ALA A 18 -9.61 -4.59 -7.35
CA ALA A 18 -9.77 -3.71 -6.19
C ALA A 18 -8.76 -2.54 -6.22
N VAL A 19 -7.49 -2.82 -6.55
CA VAL A 19 -6.44 -1.79 -6.67
C VAL A 19 -6.69 -0.84 -7.83
N LEU A 20 -7.12 -1.34 -8.99
CA LEU A 20 -7.36 -0.50 -10.18
C LEU A 20 -8.65 0.32 -10.07
N ASN A 21 -9.72 -0.24 -9.52
CA ASN A 21 -11.00 0.46 -9.38
C ASN A 21 -10.97 1.47 -8.23
N GLY A 22 -10.21 1.19 -7.16
CA GLY A 22 -10.15 1.99 -5.93
C GLY A 22 -11.43 1.92 -5.09
N GLN A 23 -12.57 2.29 -5.67
CA GLN A 23 -13.89 2.20 -5.05
C GLN A 23 -14.81 1.28 -5.86
N PRO A 24 -15.58 0.37 -5.22
CA PRO A 24 -16.59 -0.43 -5.91
C PRO A 24 -17.72 0.43 -6.49
N PRO A 25 -18.43 -0.05 -7.54
CA PRO A 25 -19.52 0.70 -8.20
C PRO A 25 -20.65 1.16 -7.28
N ASP A 26 -20.95 0.39 -6.23
CA ASP A 26 -21.97 0.72 -5.23
C ASP A 26 -21.51 1.74 -4.16
N LYS A 27 -20.34 2.36 -4.34
CA LYS A 27 -19.75 3.36 -3.44
C LYS A 27 -19.40 2.85 -2.04
N GLY A 28 -19.35 1.53 -1.84
CA GLY A 28 -18.80 0.92 -0.63
C GLY A 28 -17.27 0.99 -0.59
N LEU A 29 -16.67 0.08 0.17
CA LEU A 29 -15.23 -0.18 0.19
C LEU A 29 -14.98 -1.66 -0.12
N TYR A 30 -13.86 -1.97 -0.77
CA TYR A 30 -13.44 -3.35 -0.92
C TYR A 30 -12.94 -3.91 0.42
N PHE A 31 -13.43 -5.07 0.82
CA PHE A 31 -13.02 -5.79 2.02
C PHE A 31 -12.76 -7.26 1.67
N PRO A 32 -11.68 -7.89 2.18
CA PRO A 32 -11.36 -9.27 1.84
C PRO A 32 -12.44 -10.23 2.35
N GLU A 33 -12.76 -11.28 1.57
CA GLU A 33 -13.77 -12.28 1.91
C GLU A 33 -13.48 -12.98 3.26
N GLN A 34 -12.20 -13.05 3.63
CA GLN A 34 -11.72 -13.58 4.89
C GLN A 34 -10.46 -12.83 5.33
N ILE A 35 -10.22 -12.75 6.65
CA ILE A 35 -8.96 -12.26 7.20
C ILE A 35 -7.98 -13.44 7.27
N PRO A 36 -6.88 -13.44 6.50
CA PRO A 36 -5.88 -14.50 6.55
C PRO A 36 -5.27 -14.64 7.95
N VAL A 37 -5.13 -15.89 8.39
CA VAL A 37 -4.45 -16.21 9.64
C VAL A 37 -3.01 -16.61 9.33
N LEU A 38 -2.05 -15.89 9.92
CA LEU A 38 -0.63 -16.23 9.79
C LEU A 38 -0.32 -17.51 10.57
N SER A 39 0.52 -18.37 9.99
CA SER A 39 0.82 -19.68 10.54
C SER A 39 1.57 -19.59 11.88
N ALA A 40 1.52 -20.65 12.68
CA ALA A 40 2.34 -20.76 13.89
C ALA A 40 3.84 -20.61 13.58
N ASP A 41 4.27 -21.05 12.39
CA ASP A 41 5.67 -21.00 11.94
C ASP A 41 6.12 -19.56 11.69
N PHE A 42 5.24 -18.72 11.14
CA PHE A 42 5.47 -17.29 11.00
C PHE A 42 5.81 -16.68 12.37
N TRP A 43 4.99 -16.96 13.39
CA TRP A 43 5.17 -16.40 14.73
C TRP A 43 6.39 -16.97 15.46
N ARG A 44 6.66 -18.28 15.33
CA ARG A 44 7.86 -18.91 15.89
C ARG A 44 9.14 -18.30 15.31
N GLY A 45 9.13 -17.99 14.02
CA GLY A 45 10.27 -17.38 13.31
C GLY A 45 10.31 -15.85 13.35
N PHE A 46 9.29 -15.18 13.88
CA PHE A 46 9.07 -13.73 13.68
C PHE A 46 10.29 -12.87 14.02
N LYS A 47 10.95 -13.15 15.14
CA LYS A 47 12.14 -12.38 15.60
C LYS A 47 13.35 -12.48 14.67
N ASN A 48 13.39 -13.49 13.80
CA ASN A 48 14.49 -13.75 12.88
C ASN A 48 14.18 -13.23 11.46
N LYS A 49 12.99 -12.66 11.24
CA LYS A 49 12.59 -12.15 9.93
C LYS A 49 13.00 -10.70 9.76
N SER A 50 13.41 -10.35 8.55
CA SER A 50 13.59 -8.95 8.17
C SER A 50 12.22 -8.25 7.98
N LYS A 51 12.21 -6.91 7.98
CA LYS A 51 10.98 -6.13 7.76
C LYS A 51 10.36 -6.41 6.39
N GLU A 52 11.18 -6.69 5.38
CA GLU A 52 10.77 -7.06 4.02
C GLU A 52 10.08 -8.42 4.00
N GLN A 53 10.63 -9.41 4.71
CA GLN A 53 10.03 -10.74 4.85
C GLN A 53 8.70 -10.68 5.59
N ILE A 54 8.63 -9.88 6.67
CA ILE A 54 7.38 -9.66 7.40
C ILE A 54 6.33 -9.02 6.49
N ALA A 55 6.68 -7.94 5.77
CA ALA A 55 5.79 -7.28 4.83
C ALA A 55 5.26 -8.24 3.75
N PHE A 56 6.15 -9.03 3.15
CA PHE A 56 5.79 -10.04 2.14
C PHE A 56 4.83 -11.10 2.69
N GLU A 57 5.16 -11.74 3.82
CA GLU A 57 4.35 -12.83 4.38
C GLU A 57 3.00 -12.35 4.88
N VAL A 58 2.90 -11.10 5.37
CA VAL A 58 1.63 -10.49 5.80
C VAL A 58 0.74 -10.15 4.60
N ILE A 59 1.30 -9.58 3.52
CA ILE A 59 0.49 -9.08 2.41
C ILE A 59 0.14 -10.15 1.37
N LYS A 60 1.02 -11.15 1.17
CA LYS A 60 0.86 -12.20 0.14
C LYS A 60 -0.52 -12.87 0.16
N PRO A 61 -1.10 -13.27 1.31
CA PRO A 61 -2.40 -13.91 1.33
C PRO A 61 -3.55 -13.01 0.82
N TYR A 62 -3.44 -11.69 0.97
CA TYR A 62 -4.40 -10.73 0.45
C TYR A 62 -4.29 -10.54 -1.07
N ILE A 63 -3.06 -10.60 -1.61
CA ILE A 63 -2.80 -10.49 -3.05
C ILE A 63 -3.35 -11.70 -3.81
N GLY A 64 -3.37 -12.88 -3.17
CA GLY A 64 -4.10 -14.05 -3.64
C GLY A 64 -3.63 -14.59 -5.00
N GLY A 65 -2.35 -14.43 -5.33
CA GLY A 65 -1.74 -14.93 -6.57
C GLY A 65 -1.87 -13.99 -7.78
N THR A 66 -2.41 -12.79 -7.62
CA THR A 66 -2.53 -11.79 -8.71
C THR A 66 -1.21 -11.15 -9.12
N ILE A 67 -0.17 -11.28 -8.29
CA ILE A 67 1.20 -10.83 -8.56
C ILE A 67 2.12 -12.00 -8.21
N PRO A 68 3.15 -12.32 -9.03
CA PRO A 68 4.14 -13.35 -8.70
C PRO A 68 4.88 -13.04 -7.39
N ASP A 69 5.15 -14.08 -6.58
CA ASP A 69 5.80 -13.95 -5.27
C ASP A 69 7.10 -13.14 -5.29
N GLU A 70 7.96 -13.38 -6.29
CA GLU A 70 9.22 -12.64 -6.48
C GLU A 70 8.98 -11.13 -6.66
N THR A 71 7.90 -10.77 -7.36
CA THR A 71 7.53 -9.39 -7.61
C THR A 71 6.93 -8.78 -6.35
N ILE A 72 6.08 -9.50 -5.60
CA ILE A 72 5.57 -9.02 -4.31
C ILE A 72 6.74 -8.74 -3.36
N PHE A 73 7.72 -9.66 -3.27
CA PHE A 73 8.88 -9.48 -2.40
C PHE A 73 9.72 -8.25 -2.79
N ARG A 74 9.93 -8.02 -4.10
CA ARG A 74 10.58 -6.80 -4.60
C ARG A 74 9.81 -5.55 -4.21
N ILE A 75 8.49 -5.53 -4.44
CA ILE A 75 7.61 -4.40 -4.06
C ILE A 75 7.71 -4.12 -2.57
N CYS A 76 7.63 -5.16 -1.72
CA CYS A 76 7.77 -5.01 -0.27
C CYS A 76 9.14 -4.41 0.09
N THR A 77 10.22 -4.93 -0.50
CA THR A 77 11.59 -4.43 -0.28
C THR A 77 11.72 -2.95 -0.62
N GLU A 78 11.20 -2.51 -1.76
CA GLU A 78 11.20 -1.10 -2.16
C GLU A 78 10.29 -0.22 -1.30
N THR A 79 9.23 -0.80 -0.74
CA THR A 79 8.25 -0.11 0.10
C THR A 79 8.81 0.19 1.48
N VAL A 80 9.46 -0.79 2.12
CA VAL A 80 9.91 -0.70 3.52
C VAL A 80 11.41 -0.42 3.64
N ASN A 81 12.00 0.22 2.63
CA ASN A 81 13.44 0.51 2.54
C ASN A 81 13.95 1.64 3.45
N PHE A 82 13.22 1.93 4.53
CA PHE A 82 13.55 2.90 5.58
C PHE A 82 13.18 2.32 6.95
N ASP A 83 13.58 2.97 8.03
CA ASP A 83 13.48 2.41 9.38
C ASP A 83 12.14 2.72 10.06
N PHE A 84 11.76 1.83 10.99
CA PHE A 84 10.56 1.92 11.82
C PHE A 84 10.95 1.80 13.30
N PRO A 85 11.75 2.73 13.85
CA PRO A 85 12.26 2.59 15.20
C PRO A 85 11.13 2.67 16.22
N LEU A 86 11.19 1.76 17.20
CA LEU A 86 10.36 1.82 18.40
C LEU A 86 11.17 2.56 19.48
N VAL A 87 10.92 3.85 19.64
CA VAL A 87 11.65 4.72 20.56
C VAL A 87 10.91 4.77 21.90
N LYS A 88 11.58 4.37 22.97
CA LYS A 88 11.02 4.45 24.33
C LYS A 88 10.94 5.91 24.78
N ILE A 89 9.80 6.29 25.34
CA ILE A 89 9.57 7.58 26.00
C ILE A 89 9.63 7.40 27.52
N THR A 90 9.02 6.33 28.03
CA THR A 90 9.09 5.91 29.43
C THR A 90 9.26 4.38 29.49
N GLU A 91 9.24 3.79 30.69
CA GLU A 91 9.26 2.34 30.85
C GLU A 91 8.03 1.64 30.21
N ALA A 92 6.88 2.31 30.18
CA ALA A 92 5.61 1.77 29.70
C ALA A 92 5.10 2.43 28.39
N ILE A 93 5.79 3.47 27.90
CA ILE A 93 5.37 4.24 26.72
C ILE A 93 6.50 4.25 25.70
N ALA A 94 6.17 3.91 24.46
CA ALA A 94 7.07 4.03 23.31
C ALA A 94 6.31 4.63 22.13
N THR A 95 7.05 5.25 21.22
CA THR A 95 6.57 5.72 19.91
C THR A 95 7.12 4.81 18.83
N LEU A 96 6.25 4.39 17.91
CA LEU A 96 6.67 3.77 16.66
C LEU A 96 6.78 4.87 15.62
N GLU A 97 8.01 5.25 15.27
CA GLU A 97 8.23 6.31 14.31
C GLU A 97 8.01 5.79 12.89
N LEU A 98 6.94 6.27 12.25
CA LEU A 98 6.56 5.91 10.89
C LEU A 98 6.88 7.02 9.88
N PHE A 99 7.79 7.93 10.23
CA PHE A 99 8.08 9.15 9.47
C PHE A 99 9.53 9.23 8.95
N HIS A 100 10.22 8.09 8.83
CA HIS A 100 11.59 8.04 8.26
C HIS A 100 11.61 7.81 6.75
N GLY A 101 10.44 7.84 6.10
CA GLY A 101 10.32 7.79 4.65
C GLY A 101 10.58 9.15 3.98
N ALA A 102 10.49 9.17 2.66
CA ALA A 102 10.85 10.32 1.83
C ALA A 102 10.02 11.58 2.08
N THR A 103 8.81 11.46 2.63
CA THR A 103 7.91 12.60 2.88
C THR A 103 7.69 12.89 4.36
N LEU A 104 8.47 12.22 5.23
CA LEU A 104 8.40 12.38 6.68
C LEU A 104 7.00 12.07 7.25
N ALA A 105 6.27 11.17 6.58
CA ALA A 105 4.91 10.81 6.96
C ALA A 105 4.66 9.30 6.78
N PHE A 106 3.83 8.73 7.66
CA PHE A 106 3.46 7.31 7.61
C PHE A 106 2.80 6.88 6.29
N LYS A 107 2.27 7.84 5.52
CA LYS A 107 1.64 7.61 4.22
C LYS A 107 2.62 7.06 3.19
N ASP A 108 3.93 7.22 3.39
CA ASP A 108 4.97 6.69 2.51
C ASP A 108 4.84 5.17 2.32
N VAL A 109 4.52 4.41 3.37
CA VAL A 109 4.39 2.94 3.26
C VAL A 109 3.25 2.56 2.29
N GLY A 110 2.06 3.12 2.51
CA GLY A 110 0.89 2.79 1.70
C GLY A 110 1.00 3.31 0.26
N ALA A 111 1.43 4.56 0.09
CA ALA A 111 1.56 5.19 -1.22
C ALA A 111 2.62 4.50 -2.09
N ARG A 112 3.79 4.15 -1.52
CA ARG A 112 4.84 3.42 -2.23
C ARG A 112 4.37 2.03 -2.63
N PHE A 113 3.79 1.26 -1.71
CA PHE A 113 3.27 -0.06 -2.02
C PHE A 113 2.24 -0.03 -3.17
N MET A 114 1.24 0.85 -3.04
CA MET A 114 0.21 1.05 -4.05
C MET A 114 0.79 1.44 -5.41
N SER A 115 1.75 2.36 -5.44
CA SER A 115 2.37 2.82 -6.69
C SER A 115 3.06 1.69 -7.45
N ARG A 116 3.77 0.79 -6.75
CA ARG A 116 4.49 -0.32 -7.37
C ARG A 116 3.54 -1.43 -7.81
N CYS A 117 2.45 -1.66 -7.08
CA CYS A 117 1.38 -2.54 -7.55
C CYS A 117 0.73 -2.00 -8.83
N LEU A 118 0.43 -0.70 -8.89
CA LEU A 118 -0.14 -0.07 -10.09
C LEU A 118 0.83 -0.11 -11.26
N GLN A 119 2.13 0.14 -11.03
CA GLN A 119 3.17 0.00 -12.04
C GLN A 119 3.17 -1.41 -12.65
N TYR A 120 3.15 -2.44 -11.79
CA TYR A 120 3.12 -3.83 -12.22
C TYR A 120 1.89 -4.10 -13.12
N PHE A 121 0.70 -3.66 -12.72
CA PHE A 121 -0.53 -3.87 -13.50
C PHE A 121 -0.61 -3.04 -14.79
N SER A 122 -0.05 -1.82 -14.80
CA SER A 122 0.02 -0.98 -15.99
C SER A 122 0.96 -1.54 -17.05
N GLY A 123 2.11 -2.11 -16.63
CA GLY A 123 3.08 -2.74 -17.51
C GLY A 123 2.53 -3.93 -18.30
N GLU A 124 1.58 -4.68 -17.74
CA GLU A 124 0.96 -5.83 -18.40
C GLU A 124 0.13 -5.46 -19.65
N LYS A 125 -0.43 -4.25 -19.71
CA LYS A 125 -1.37 -3.84 -20.77
C LYS A 125 -0.87 -2.71 -21.67
N SER A 126 0.30 -2.13 -21.40
CA SER A 126 0.72 -0.85 -22.03
C SER A 126 -0.33 0.26 -21.87
N GLU A 127 -1.15 0.18 -20.83
CA GLU A 127 -2.21 1.14 -20.52
C GLU A 127 -1.67 2.18 -19.52
N LYS A 128 -1.88 3.46 -19.85
CA LYS A 128 -1.50 4.57 -18.99
C LYS A 128 -2.56 4.76 -17.89
N THR A 129 -2.14 4.72 -16.63
CA THR A 129 -2.99 5.01 -15.48
C THR A 129 -2.82 6.46 -15.05
N ILE A 130 -3.91 7.19 -14.85
CA ILE A 130 -3.87 8.56 -14.31
C ILE A 130 -4.45 8.56 -12.90
N VAL A 131 -3.63 8.87 -11.91
CA VAL A 131 -4.01 9.02 -10.50
C VAL A 131 -4.33 10.48 -10.23
N ILE A 132 -5.59 10.78 -9.95
CA ILE A 132 -6.03 12.14 -9.57
C ILE A 132 -6.31 12.14 -8.07
N ALA A 133 -5.61 12.98 -7.31
CA ALA A 133 -5.80 13.10 -5.87
C ALA A 133 -5.96 14.56 -5.45
N ALA A 134 -6.91 14.84 -4.55
CA ALA A 134 -7.03 16.12 -3.88
C ALA A 134 -6.39 16.05 -2.48
N THR A 135 -5.66 17.08 -2.08
CA THR A 135 -5.01 17.13 -0.77
C THR A 135 -5.15 18.49 -0.09
N SER A 136 -5.02 18.48 1.24
CA SER A 136 -4.83 19.67 2.07
C SER A 136 -3.42 19.79 2.66
N GLY A 137 -2.47 18.93 2.26
CA GLY A 137 -1.11 18.90 2.81
C GLY A 137 -0.36 17.60 2.47
N ASP A 138 0.07 16.87 3.50
CA ASP A 138 1.04 15.76 3.41
C ASP A 138 0.66 14.64 2.43
N THR A 139 -0.63 14.34 2.26
CA THR A 139 -1.07 13.25 1.37
C THR A 139 -0.62 13.50 -0.07
N GLY A 140 -0.66 14.75 -0.54
CA GLY A 140 -0.18 15.07 -1.87
C GLY A 140 1.32 14.84 -2.02
N GLY A 141 2.10 15.16 -0.99
CA GLY A 141 3.54 14.86 -0.95
C GLY A 141 3.82 13.36 -1.05
N ALA A 142 3.18 12.56 -0.20
CA ALA A 142 3.37 11.10 -0.19
C ALA A 142 2.96 10.44 -1.51
N VAL A 143 1.83 10.85 -2.10
CA VAL A 143 1.38 10.35 -3.42
C VAL A 143 2.33 10.81 -4.52
N ALA A 144 2.68 12.10 -4.57
CA ALA A 144 3.61 12.60 -5.58
C ALA A 144 4.96 11.89 -5.53
N ASN A 145 5.51 11.67 -4.32
CA ASN A 145 6.79 10.99 -4.16
C ASN A 145 6.70 9.48 -4.46
N GLY A 146 5.67 8.80 -3.96
CA GLY A 146 5.50 7.36 -4.17
C GLY A 146 5.41 7.00 -5.65
N PHE A 147 4.74 7.84 -6.43
CA PHE A 147 4.50 7.67 -7.85
C PHE A 147 5.49 8.42 -8.76
N PHE A 148 6.51 9.09 -8.19
CA PHE A 148 7.55 9.76 -8.97
C PHE A 148 8.32 8.75 -9.83
N ASP A 149 8.47 9.05 -11.11
CA ASP A 149 9.10 8.19 -12.14
C ASP A 149 8.55 6.75 -12.21
N VAL A 150 7.28 6.55 -11.83
CA VAL A 150 6.61 5.26 -11.99
C VAL A 150 6.12 5.11 -13.43
N GLU A 151 6.79 4.25 -14.18
CA GLU A 151 6.45 3.97 -15.59
C GLU A 151 4.98 3.55 -15.76
N GLY A 152 4.32 4.12 -16.77
CA GLY A 152 2.91 3.85 -17.06
C GLY A 152 1.91 4.56 -16.15
N VAL A 153 2.36 5.37 -15.18
CA VAL A 153 1.49 6.11 -14.26
C VAL A 153 1.75 7.62 -14.33
N GLU A 154 0.68 8.40 -14.44
CA GLU A 154 0.69 9.86 -14.32
C GLU A 154 -0.07 10.27 -13.07
N VAL A 155 0.40 11.30 -12.37
CA VAL A 155 -0.22 11.80 -11.13
C VAL A 155 -0.61 13.26 -11.27
N VAL A 156 -1.86 13.57 -10.92
CA VAL A 156 -2.38 14.93 -10.86
C VAL A 156 -2.82 15.22 -9.44
N ILE A 157 -2.12 16.14 -8.77
CA ILE A 157 -2.44 16.57 -7.41
C ILE A 157 -3.17 17.92 -7.44
N LEU A 158 -4.39 17.95 -6.92
CA LEU A 158 -5.17 19.15 -6.69
C LEU A 158 -5.01 19.60 -5.24
N TYR A 159 -4.70 20.86 -5.01
CA TYR A 159 -4.60 21.42 -3.66
C TYR A 159 -5.14 22.85 -3.62
N PRO A 160 -5.68 23.29 -2.47
CA PRO A 160 -6.20 24.64 -2.32
C PRO A 160 -5.05 25.66 -2.28
N GLN A 161 -5.01 26.56 -3.27
CA GLN A 161 -3.99 27.60 -3.38
C GLN A 161 -3.93 28.45 -2.09
N GLY A 162 -2.73 28.63 -1.54
CA GLY A 162 -2.49 29.44 -0.34
C GLY A 162 -3.04 28.85 0.96
N LYS A 163 -3.43 27.56 0.98
CA LYS A 163 -3.94 26.85 2.16
C LYS A 163 -3.09 25.64 2.56
N VAL A 164 -2.03 25.36 1.81
CA VAL A 164 -1.01 24.35 2.14
C VAL A 164 0.20 25.08 2.71
N SER A 165 0.76 24.54 3.79
CA SER A 165 1.93 25.07 4.52
C SER A 165 3.20 25.06 3.70
#